data_AF-A0A533R9Q3-F1
#
_entry.id   AF-A0A533R9Q3-F1
#
_cell.length_a   1.000
_cell.length_b   1.000
_cell.length_c   1.000
_cell.angle_alpha   90.00
_cell.angle_beta   90.00
_cell.angle_gamma   90.00
#
_symmetry.space_group_name_H-M   'P 1'
#
loop_
_entity.id
_entity.type
_entity.pdbx_description
1 polymer ?
#
loop_
_entity_poly.entity_id
_entity_poly.type
_entity_poly.pdbx_seq_one_letter_code
_entity_poly.pdbx_strand_id
1 'polypeptide(L)'
;MRKARLFLSMSAVVLFMLPAPALASHPDTQAEAENIKGRRAEVVEAPVSPLTLNVGDARFTLSGLLEAEAALNHPEGGDEEDDLRLSTLQLGLEAQLTPWLGGHVIGLWEEDDTEPMVIDEAVLSLTSPWQVGGQTPALHLGRQYLPFGRFDSAMISDPLTLELGETHTTAGLLALTGERWSATAGAFEGSVDDGDDGVDSWVAAVEAAPLEGVTVGASWISDLAESDAGLVAEEGLYRDAVAGWSAFVAVQHGSLGLTGEYLAAVERFEAEQVEAGGDLTGERPEAWNLELSWQVTEKLQLAGRYEEANSYQADLHRYGATVSYGLCDYALVAVEYLHARAEGEDPAHTLTAQLAVEF
;
A
#
# COMPACT_ATOMS: atom_id res chain seq x y z
N MET A 1 -39.37 -55.28 -33.38
CA MET A 1 -38.83 -53.90 -33.40
C MET A 1 -37.98 -53.72 -32.15
N ARG A 2 -36.71 -53.35 -32.35
CA ARG A 2 -35.66 -53.17 -31.32
C ARG A 2 -35.93 -51.94 -30.45
N LYS A 3 -35.53 -52.00 -29.17
CA LYS A 3 -34.73 -51.00 -28.40
C LYS A 3 -34.71 -51.45 -26.93
N ALA A 4 -33.66 -52.09 -26.43
CA ALA A 4 -32.34 -51.56 -26.02
C ALA A 4 -32.35 -51.02 -24.58
N ARG A 5 -31.68 -51.76 -23.70
CA ARG A 5 -31.29 -51.39 -22.33
C ARG A 5 -30.33 -50.19 -22.38
N LEU A 6 -30.46 -49.25 -21.44
CA LEU A 6 -29.35 -48.38 -21.07
C LEU A 6 -29.33 -48.22 -19.54
N PHE A 7 -28.40 -48.93 -18.91
CA PHE A 7 -27.91 -48.62 -17.57
C PHE A 7 -27.13 -47.31 -17.67
N LEU A 8 -27.51 -46.29 -16.90
CA LEU A 8 -26.66 -45.12 -16.70
C LEU A 8 -26.03 -45.25 -15.32
N SER A 9 -24.76 -45.64 -15.33
CA SER A 9 -23.84 -45.62 -14.20
C SER A 9 -23.58 -44.17 -13.81
N MET A 10 -24.06 -43.76 -12.64
CA MET A 10 -23.73 -42.45 -12.05
C MET A 10 -22.38 -42.59 -11.35
N SER A 11 -21.29 -42.43 -12.10
CA SER A 11 -19.95 -42.27 -11.53
C SER A 11 -19.86 -40.87 -10.93
N ALA A 12 -19.93 -40.79 -9.59
CA ALA A 12 -19.52 -39.61 -8.85
C ALA A 12 -18.01 -39.45 -8.99
N VAL A 13 -17.57 -38.52 -9.84
CA VAL A 13 -16.20 -38.03 -9.84
C VAL A 13 -16.07 -37.12 -8.64
N VAL A 14 -15.57 -37.67 -7.53
CA VAL A 14 -15.05 -36.88 -6.42
C VAL A 14 -13.74 -36.28 -6.91
N LEU A 15 -13.80 -35.03 -7.37
CA LEU A 15 -12.61 -34.25 -7.66
C LEU A 15 -11.98 -33.90 -6.30
N PHE A 16 -10.94 -34.64 -5.92
CA PHE A 16 -10.05 -34.20 -4.85
C PHE A 16 -9.35 -32.93 -5.35
N MET A 17 -9.87 -31.76 -4.96
CA MET A 17 -9.06 -30.55 -4.94
C MET A 17 -7.98 -30.78 -3.88
N LEU A 18 -6.78 -31.16 -4.35
CA LEU A 18 -5.59 -31.02 -3.54
C LEU A 18 -5.40 -29.53 -3.28
N PRO A 19 -5.17 -29.08 -2.03
CA PRO A 19 -4.81 -27.70 -1.78
C PRO A 19 -3.58 -27.39 -2.63
N ALA A 20 -3.66 -26.32 -3.43
CA ALA A 20 -2.45 -25.76 -4.02
C ALA A 20 -1.46 -25.51 -2.87
N PRO A 21 -0.15 -25.78 -3.06
CA PRO A 21 0.83 -25.35 -2.07
C PRO A 21 0.60 -23.87 -1.83
N ALA A 22 0.32 -23.50 -0.58
CA ALA A 22 0.31 -22.10 -0.18
C ALA A 22 1.63 -21.52 -0.66
N LEU A 23 1.56 -20.57 -1.60
CA LEU A 23 2.73 -19.79 -1.98
C LEU A 23 3.25 -19.13 -0.71
N ALA A 24 4.57 -18.89 -0.63
CA ALA A 24 5.08 -18.06 0.45
C ALA A 24 4.33 -16.73 0.36
N SER A 25 3.49 -16.44 1.35
CA SER A 25 2.79 -15.17 1.43
C SER A 25 3.84 -14.11 1.75
N HIS A 26 3.98 -13.12 0.90
CA HIS A 26 4.75 -11.92 1.21
C HIS A 26 3.84 -10.95 1.99
N PRO A 27 4.40 -10.06 2.83
CA PRO A 27 3.61 -8.94 3.31
C PRO A 27 3.09 -8.15 2.10
N ASP A 28 1.85 -7.69 2.16
CA ASP A 28 1.32 -6.79 1.15
C ASP A 28 2.06 -5.46 1.31
N THR A 29 2.78 -5.05 0.25
CA THR A 29 3.44 -3.75 0.16
C THR A 29 2.38 -2.64 0.22
N GLN A 30 2.68 -1.52 0.90
CA GLN A 30 1.74 -0.40 1.06
C GLN A 30 2.10 0.84 0.24
N ALA A 31 3.07 0.70 -0.68
CA ALA A 31 3.61 1.77 -1.51
C ALA A 31 2.64 2.25 -2.62
N GLU A 32 2.87 3.45 -3.13
CA GLU A 32 2.17 4.06 -4.28
C GLU A 32 2.00 3.07 -5.46
N ALA A 33 3.06 2.34 -5.80
CA ALA A 33 3.06 1.34 -6.87
C ALA A 33 1.96 0.26 -6.72
N GLU A 34 1.58 -0.08 -5.49
CA GLU A 34 0.51 -1.04 -5.23
C GLU A 34 -0.89 -0.44 -5.45
N ASN A 35 -1.09 0.86 -5.17
CA ASN A 35 -2.33 1.56 -5.50
C ASN A 35 -2.59 1.54 -7.02
N ILE A 36 -1.54 1.71 -7.84
CA ILE A 36 -1.63 1.60 -9.31
C ILE A 36 -1.99 0.18 -9.74
N LYS A 37 -1.35 -0.84 -9.15
CA LYS A 37 -1.66 -2.24 -9.45
C LYS A 37 -3.08 -2.61 -9.04
N GLY A 38 -3.55 -2.13 -7.90
CA GLY A 38 -4.93 -2.27 -7.42
C GLY A 38 -5.95 -1.66 -8.38
N ARG A 39 -5.74 -0.38 -8.78
CA ARG A 39 -6.59 0.28 -9.79
C ARG A 39 -6.65 -0.50 -11.09
N ARG A 40 -5.52 -1.01 -11.57
CA ARG A 40 -5.49 -1.85 -12.78
C ARG A 40 -6.31 -3.11 -12.60
N ALA A 41 -6.14 -3.84 -11.50
CA ALA A 41 -6.86 -5.07 -11.22
C ALA A 41 -8.38 -4.87 -11.22
N GLU A 42 -8.85 -3.67 -10.85
CA GLU A 42 -10.27 -3.30 -10.91
C GLU A 42 -10.77 -3.00 -12.33
N VAL A 43 -9.93 -2.45 -13.22
CA VAL A 43 -10.35 -2.05 -14.59
C VAL A 43 -9.83 -2.96 -15.70
N VAL A 44 -9.25 -4.11 -15.37
CA VAL A 44 -8.68 -5.06 -16.33
C VAL A 44 -9.12 -6.49 -16.03
N GLU A 45 -9.56 -7.23 -17.05
CA GLU A 45 -10.15 -8.57 -16.91
C GLU A 45 -9.13 -9.69 -16.67
N ALA A 46 -7.94 -9.61 -17.27
CA ALA A 46 -6.93 -10.67 -17.20
C ALA A 46 -5.75 -10.22 -16.33
N PRO A 47 -5.33 -11.04 -15.35
CA PRO A 47 -4.10 -10.75 -14.64
C PRO A 47 -2.93 -10.80 -15.61
N VAL A 48 -2.04 -9.82 -15.50
CA VAL A 48 -0.74 -9.85 -16.19
C VAL A 48 -0.03 -11.13 -15.76
N SER A 49 0.33 -11.95 -16.74
CA SER A 49 1.06 -13.18 -16.46
C SER A 49 2.54 -12.83 -16.34
N PRO A 50 3.11 -12.83 -15.13
CA PRO A 50 4.49 -12.42 -14.96
C PRO A 50 5.42 -13.43 -15.62
N LEU A 51 6.61 -12.98 -15.98
CA LEU A 51 7.63 -13.85 -16.55
C LEU A 51 8.11 -14.83 -15.49
N THR A 52 7.68 -16.09 -15.61
CA THR A 52 8.04 -17.15 -14.67
C THR A 52 9.16 -18.04 -15.22
N LEU A 53 10.23 -18.21 -14.45
CA LEU A 53 11.32 -19.13 -14.73
C LEU A 53 11.44 -20.19 -13.62
N ASN A 54 11.52 -21.46 -13.99
CA ASN A 54 11.78 -22.54 -13.03
C ASN A 54 13.21 -23.06 -13.18
N VAL A 55 13.96 -23.11 -12.08
CA VAL A 55 15.34 -23.64 -12.02
C VAL A 55 15.40 -24.72 -10.93
N GLY A 56 15.34 -25.98 -11.33
CA GLY A 56 15.16 -27.08 -10.38
C GLY A 56 13.79 -26.98 -9.70
N ASP A 57 13.78 -27.01 -8.37
CA ASP A 57 12.57 -26.84 -7.55
C ASP A 57 12.27 -25.36 -7.25
N ALA A 58 13.17 -24.44 -7.61
CA ALA A 58 12.98 -23.01 -7.40
C ALA A 58 12.16 -22.40 -8.54
N ARG A 59 11.27 -21.48 -8.19
CA ARG A 59 10.48 -20.66 -9.10
C ARG A 59 10.87 -19.19 -8.92
N PHE A 60 11.08 -18.50 -10.03
CA PHE A 60 11.35 -17.08 -10.08
C PHE A 60 10.26 -16.39 -10.88
N THR A 61 9.79 -15.25 -10.40
CA THR A 61 8.77 -14.42 -11.04
C THR A 61 9.37 -13.03 -11.24
N LEU A 62 9.41 -12.56 -12.48
CA LEU A 62 9.78 -11.19 -12.80
C LEU A 62 8.50 -10.43 -13.17
N SER A 63 8.29 -9.28 -12.53
CA SER A 63 7.23 -8.32 -12.80
C SER A 63 7.82 -6.93 -13.01
N GLY A 64 7.04 -6.04 -13.61
CA GLY A 64 7.40 -4.63 -13.63
C GLY A 64 6.22 -3.70 -13.86
N LEU A 65 6.40 -2.46 -13.47
CA LEU A 65 5.48 -1.34 -13.67
C LEU A 65 6.25 -0.20 -14.34
N LEU A 66 5.66 0.39 -15.37
CA LEU A 66 6.13 1.62 -15.99
C LEU A 66 5.00 2.64 -16.00
N GLU A 67 5.31 3.85 -15.58
CA GLU A 67 4.34 4.92 -15.46
C GLU A 67 4.84 6.22 -16.08
N ALA A 68 3.93 6.89 -16.78
CA ALA A 68 4.14 8.25 -17.25
C ALA A 68 2.98 9.13 -16.79
N GLU A 69 3.32 10.33 -16.35
CA GLU A 69 2.36 11.31 -15.83
C GLU A 69 2.51 12.66 -16.51
N ALA A 70 1.36 13.30 -16.72
CA ALA A 70 1.28 14.70 -17.08
C ALA A 70 0.40 15.42 -16.06
N ALA A 71 0.89 16.52 -15.49
CA ALA A 71 0.18 17.31 -14.50
C ALA A 71 0.05 18.77 -14.97
N LEU A 72 -1.12 19.35 -14.72
CA LEU A 72 -1.38 20.77 -14.82
C LEU A 72 -1.76 21.29 -13.43
N ASN A 73 -0.95 22.20 -12.91
CA ASN A 73 -1.13 22.78 -11.59
C ASN A 73 -1.53 24.25 -11.73
N HIS A 74 -2.62 24.62 -11.06
CA HIS A 74 -3.12 25.98 -11.01
C HIS A 74 -3.32 26.42 -9.55
N PRO A 75 -2.29 27.01 -8.91
CA PRO A 75 -2.45 27.67 -7.62
C PRO A 75 -3.26 28.96 -7.80
N GLU A 76 -4.33 29.16 -7.03
CA GLU A 76 -5.04 30.44 -7.01
C GLU A 76 -4.07 31.54 -6.53
N GLY A 77 -3.92 32.61 -7.30
CA GLY A 77 -2.96 33.68 -6.99
C GLY A 77 -1.55 33.49 -7.55
N GLY A 78 -1.27 32.36 -8.20
CA GLY A 78 -0.02 32.08 -8.92
C GLY A 78 -0.18 31.96 -10.44
N ASP A 79 0.91 31.58 -11.10
CA ASP A 79 0.93 31.23 -12.53
C ASP A 79 0.60 29.74 -12.71
N GLU A 80 0.11 29.36 -13.90
CA GLU A 80 -0.14 27.96 -14.27
C GLU A 80 1.19 27.24 -14.56
N GLU A 81 1.33 26.02 -14.04
CA GLU A 81 2.53 25.18 -14.19
C GLU A 81 2.15 23.85 -14.86
N ASP A 82 2.92 23.44 -15.88
CA ASP A 82 2.75 22.17 -16.58
C ASP A 82 3.99 21.28 -16.43
N ASP A 83 3.76 19.99 -16.19
CA ASP A 83 4.82 18.99 -16.09
C ASP A 83 4.44 17.70 -16.85
N LEU A 84 5.44 17.06 -17.44
CA LEU A 84 5.33 15.77 -18.13
C LEU A 84 6.58 14.96 -17.83
N ARG A 85 6.42 13.87 -17.09
CA ARG A 85 7.52 13.04 -16.58
C ARG A 85 7.25 11.56 -16.83
N LEU A 86 8.34 10.77 -16.87
CA LEU A 86 8.23 9.33 -16.68
C LEU A 86 8.28 9.12 -15.16
N SER A 87 7.11 9.06 -14.53
CA SER A 87 7.01 9.11 -13.06
C SER A 87 7.73 7.94 -12.40
N THR A 88 7.49 6.71 -12.86
CA THR A 88 7.96 5.52 -12.14
C THR A 88 8.35 4.36 -13.07
N LEU A 89 9.45 3.70 -12.74
CA LEU A 89 9.84 2.37 -13.20
C LEU A 89 10.06 1.47 -11.98
N GLN A 90 9.24 0.45 -11.83
CA GLN A 90 9.42 -0.60 -10.82
C GLN A 90 9.77 -1.94 -11.50
N LEU A 91 10.72 -2.67 -10.92
CA LEU A 91 11.07 -4.03 -11.31
C LEU A 91 11.04 -4.95 -10.08
N GLY A 92 10.18 -5.95 -10.10
CA GLY A 92 10.06 -6.94 -9.04
C GLY A 92 10.66 -8.28 -9.44
N LEU A 93 11.51 -8.86 -8.58
CA LEU A 93 11.96 -10.24 -8.69
C LEU A 93 11.53 -11.00 -7.43
N GLU A 94 10.60 -11.92 -7.57
CA GLU A 94 10.26 -12.87 -6.53
C GLU A 94 10.97 -14.20 -6.76
N ALA A 95 11.41 -14.82 -5.67
CA ALA A 95 12.05 -16.12 -5.68
C ALA A 95 11.40 -17.04 -4.63
N GLN A 96 10.74 -18.10 -5.10
CA GLN A 96 10.30 -19.22 -4.26
C GLN A 96 11.34 -20.33 -4.38
N LEU A 97 12.21 -20.47 -3.37
CA LEU A 97 13.31 -21.43 -3.38
C LEU A 97 12.85 -22.81 -2.88
N THR A 98 11.97 -22.83 -1.89
CA THR A 98 11.31 -24.03 -1.35
C THR A 98 9.88 -23.68 -0.92
N PRO A 99 9.03 -24.65 -0.54
CA PRO A 99 7.69 -24.35 -0.02
C PRO A 99 7.65 -23.47 1.25
N TRP A 100 8.75 -23.33 1.97
CA TRP A 100 8.84 -22.58 3.24
C TRP A 100 9.89 -21.46 3.21
N LEU A 101 10.62 -21.29 2.11
CA LEU A 101 11.67 -20.28 1.95
C LEU A 101 11.52 -19.59 0.61
N GLY A 102 11.41 -18.28 0.66
CA GLY A 102 11.47 -17.42 -0.52
C GLY A 102 11.91 -16.01 -0.14
N GLY A 103 11.64 -15.08 -1.04
CA GLY A 103 11.93 -13.68 -0.86
C GLY A 103 11.63 -12.90 -2.14
N HIS A 104 11.73 -11.59 -2.05
CA HIS A 104 11.61 -10.71 -3.19
C HIS A 104 12.64 -9.58 -3.11
N VAL A 105 12.89 -8.98 -4.26
CA VAL A 105 13.63 -7.72 -4.40
C VAL A 105 12.82 -6.83 -5.33
N ILE A 106 12.59 -5.59 -4.93
CA ILE A 106 11.94 -4.56 -5.73
C ILE A 106 12.97 -3.46 -5.98
N GLY A 107 13.20 -3.16 -7.26
CA GLY A 107 13.94 -1.97 -7.68
C GLY A 107 12.95 -0.89 -8.09
N LEU A 108 13.20 0.34 -7.64
CA LEU A 108 12.38 1.51 -7.95
C LEU A 108 13.27 2.60 -8.55
N TRP A 109 12.75 3.24 -9.59
CA TRP A 109 13.32 4.44 -10.17
C TRP A 109 12.18 5.41 -10.45
N GLU A 110 12.36 6.64 -10.02
CA GLU A 110 11.44 7.76 -10.17
C GLU A 110 12.25 8.98 -10.57
N GLU A 111 11.68 9.76 -11.47
CA GLU A 111 12.30 11.00 -11.93
C GLU A 111 12.43 11.98 -10.74
N ASP A 112 13.63 12.53 -10.56
CA ASP A 112 14.04 13.48 -9.50
C ASP A 112 14.12 12.96 -8.04
N ASP A 113 13.56 11.81 -7.71
CA ASP A 113 13.64 11.24 -6.35
C ASP A 113 14.69 10.12 -6.26
N THR A 114 14.49 9.03 -7.02
CA THR A 114 15.32 7.82 -6.92
C THR A 114 16.30 7.66 -8.10
N GLU A 115 16.96 8.75 -8.50
CA GLU A 115 18.06 8.73 -9.48
C GLU A 115 19.45 8.57 -8.80
N PRO A 116 20.19 7.46 -9.03
CA PRO A 116 19.91 6.30 -9.88
C PRO A 116 19.01 5.24 -9.20
N MET A 117 18.41 4.35 -10.00
CA MET A 117 17.52 3.27 -9.52
C MET A 117 18.00 2.65 -8.20
N VAL A 118 17.12 2.67 -7.21
CA VAL A 118 17.37 2.18 -5.85
C VAL A 118 16.77 0.80 -5.64
N ILE A 119 17.26 0.09 -4.63
CA ILE A 119 16.56 -1.09 -4.12
C ILE A 119 15.56 -0.56 -3.11
N ASP A 120 14.30 -0.69 -3.47
CA ASP A 120 13.17 -0.30 -2.65
C ASP A 120 12.99 -1.36 -1.56
N GLU A 121 12.46 -2.54 -1.91
CA GLU A 121 12.35 -3.67 -0.99
C GLU A 121 13.38 -4.77 -1.24
N ALA A 122 13.81 -5.43 -0.17
CA ALA A 122 14.62 -6.65 -0.23
C ALA A 122 14.33 -7.53 0.99
N VAL A 123 13.46 -8.52 0.80
CA VAL A 123 12.88 -9.30 1.90
C VAL A 123 13.12 -10.79 1.74
N LEU A 124 13.61 -11.43 2.80
CA LEU A 124 13.62 -12.88 2.96
C LEU A 124 12.39 -13.32 3.74
N SER A 125 11.71 -14.36 3.26
CA SER A 125 10.47 -14.86 3.85
C SER A 125 10.58 -16.34 4.21
N LEU A 126 10.23 -16.65 5.45
CA LEU A 126 10.18 -18.00 6.02
C LEU A 126 8.74 -18.32 6.42
N THR A 127 8.04 -19.12 5.63
CA THR A 127 6.64 -19.50 5.87
C THR A 127 6.57 -20.86 6.54
N SER A 128 5.86 -20.96 7.66
CA SER A 128 5.66 -22.22 8.36
C SER A 128 4.88 -23.21 7.50
N PRO A 129 5.34 -24.47 7.36
CA PRO A 129 4.56 -25.51 6.68
C PRO A 129 3.40 -26.02 7.55
N TRP A 130 3.29 -25.57 8.81
CA TRP A 130 2.23 -25.95 9.74
C TRP A 130 1.36 -24.76 10.09
N GLN A 131 0.04 -25.01 10.12
CA GLN A 131 -0.93 -24.05 10.61
C GLN A 131 -1.10 -24.15 12.13
N VAL A 132 -1.23 -23.00 12.79
CA VAL A 132 -1.53 -22.88 14.22
C VAL A 132 -2.86 -22.15 14.34
N GLY A 133 -3.90 -22.85 14.79
CA GLY A 133 -5.22 -22.24 14.99
C GLY A 133 -5.90 -21.76 13.69
N GLY A 134 -5.55 -22.33 12.54
CA GLY A 134 -6.04 -21.88 11.23
C GLY A 134 -5.21 -20.77 10.58
N GLN A 135 -4.20 -20.26 11.29
CA GLN A 135 -3.25 -19.28 10.78
C GLN A 135 -1.98 -19.96 10.29
N THR A 136 -1.33 -19.37 9.29
CA THR A 136 -0.01 -19.74 8.80
C THR A 136 1.00 -18.74 9.34
N PRO A 137 1.87 -19.13 10.28
CA PRO A 137 2.95 -18.27 10.73
C PRO A 137 3.99 -18.02 9.63
N ALA A 138 4.51 -16.80 9.56
CA ALA A 138 5.63 -16.44 8.70
C ALA A 138 6.58 -15.48 9.42
N LEU A 139 7.84 -15.46 9.00
CA LEU A 139 8.86 -14.50 9.41
C LEU A 139 9.40 -13.80 8.16
N HIS A 140 9.37 -12.48 8.16
CA HIS A 140 9.89 -11.61 7.11
C HIS A 140 11.06 -10.80 7.67
N LEU A 141 12.18 -10.79 6.94
CA LEU A 141 13.42 -10.15 7.36
C LEU A 141 13.99 -9.36 6.18
N GLY A 142 14.24 -8.06 6.37
CA GLY A 142 14.87 -7.23 5.35
C GLY A 142 14.31 -5.82 5.31
N ARG A 143 14.67 -5.08 4.27
CA ARG A 143 14.15 -3.74 3.98
C ARG A 143 12.77 -3.88 3.36
N GLN A 144 11.74 -3.30 4.00
CA GLN A 144 10.33 -3.44 3.64
C GLN A 144 9.50 -2.30 4.24
N TYR A 145 8.31 -2.08 3.69
CA TYR A 145 7.31 -1.22 4.30
C TYR A 145 6.75 -1.85 5.59
N LEU A 146 6.60 -1.05 6.64
CA LEU A 146 6.04 -1.50 7.90
C LEU A 146 4.50 -1.56 7.81
N PRO A 147 3.84 -2.50 8.51
CA PRO A 147 2.38 -2.62 8.50
C PRO A 147 1.76 -1.55 9.41
N PHE A 148 1.83 -0.28 9.03
CA PHE A 148 1.32 0.84 9.80
C PHE A 148 0.35 1.69 8.98
N GLY A 149 -0.86 1.17 8.79
CA GLY A 149 -1.89 1.79 7.96
C GLY A 149 -2.41 0.78 6.95
N ARG A 150 -3.25 1.22 6.02
CA ARG A 150 -3.67 0.44 4.86
C ARG A 150 -3.44 1.19 3.55
N PHE A 151 -3.70 2.50 3.52
CA PHE A 151 -3.34 3.40 2.43
C PHE A 151 -3.91 3.10 1.03
N ASP A 152 -4.76 2.08 0.89
CA ASP A 152 -5.48 1.79 -0.35
C ASP A 152 -6.19 3.04 -0.93
N SER A 153 -5.96 3.29 -2.21
CA SER A 153 -6.52 4.42 -2.93
C SER A 153 -6.84 4.07 -4.39
N ALA A 154 -8.01 4.48 -4.87
CA ALA A 154 -8.41 4.45 -6.29
C ALA A 154 -8.14 5.79 -7.00
N MET A 155 -7.50 6.73 -6.32
CA MET A 155 -6.99 7.99 -6.87
C MET A 155 -5.61 7.77 -7.53
N ILE A 156 -5.16 8.74 -8.34
CA ILE A 156 -3.77 8.83 -8.80
C ILE A 156 -2.90 9.30 -7.63
N SER A 157 -3.28 10.39 -6.95
CA SER A 157 -2.54 10.88 -5.79
C SER A 157 -2.66 9.95 -4.59
N ASP A 158 -1.62 9.92 -3.76
CA ASP A 158 -1.64 9.21 -2.49
C ASP A 158 -2.55 9.87 -1.47
N PRO A 159 -3.13 9.10 -0.53
CA PRO A 159 -3.92 9.65 0.55
C PRO A 159 -3.01 10.31 1.60
N LEU A 160 -3.50 11.34 2.29
CA LEU A 160 -2.75 12.02 3.37
C LEU A 160 -2.38 11.07 4.52
N THR A 161 -3.10 9.95 4.69
CA THR A 161 -2.75 8.91 5.65
C THR A 161 -1.45 8.20 5.27
N LEU A 162 -1.21 7.95 3.97
CA LEU A 162 0.05 7.41 3.46
C LEU A 162 1.16 8.43 3.65
N GLU A 163 0.96 9.67 3.19
CA GLU A 163 1.97 10.72 3.29
C GLU A 163 2.43 10.99 4.73
N LEU A 164 1.54 10.81 5.72
CA LEU A 164 1.88 10.93 7.14
C LEU A 164 2.45 9.64 7.77
N GLY A 165 2.05 8.47 7.27
CA GLY A 165 2.21 7.20 7.98
C GLY A 165 3.16 6.20 7.34
N GLU A 166 3.48 6.36 6.06
CA GLU A 166 4.35 5.45 5.35
C GLU A 166 5.69 5.35 6.06
N THR A 167 6.16 4.13 6.28
CA THR A 167 7.43 3.87 6.98
C THR A 167 8.17 2.76 6.27
N HIS A 168 9.33 3.09 5.71
CA HIS A 168 10.15 2.16 4.96
C HIS A 168 11.53 1.96 5.59
N THR A 169 11.77 0.77 6.18
CA THR A 169 13.02 0.49 6.89
C THR A 169 13.39 -1.00 6.93
N THR A 170 14.55 -1.33 7.49
CA THR A 170 14.94 -2.71 7.77
C THR A 170 14.22 -3.23 9.00
N ALA A 171 13.46 -4.31 8.84
CA ALA A 171 12.64 -4.87 9.91
C ALA A 171 12.65 -6.40 9.95
N GLY A 172 12.30 -6.93 11.12
CA GLY A 172 11.95 -8.32 11.33
C GLY A 172 10.51 -8.48 11.80
N LEU A 173 9.64 -9.00 10.92
CA LEU A 173 8.20 -9.11 11.14
C LEU A 173 7.76 -10.56 11.28
N LEU A 174 7.02 -10.86 12.34
CA LEU A 174 6.29 -12.11 12.50
C LEU A 174 4.83 -11.88 12.05
N ALA A 175 4.38 -12.67 11.09
CA ALA A 175 3.02 -12.62 10.57
C ALA A 175 2.25 -13.91 10.91
N LEU A 176 0.94 -13.78 11.16
CA LEU A 176 -0.02 -14.85 11.31
C LEU A 176 -1.14 -14.66 10.31
N THR A 177 -1.04 -15.31 9.15
CA THR A 177 -1.99 -15.10 8.04
C THR A 177 -3.08 -16.17 8.03
N GLY A 178 -4.35 -15.78 7.94
CA GLY A 178 -5.47 -16.70 7.84
C GLY A 178 -6.64 -16.11 7.06
N GLU A 179 -7.67 -16.90 6.80
CA GLU A 179 -8.78 -16.52 5.90
C GLU A 179 -9.67 -15.39 6.44
N ARG A 180 -9.74 -15.21 7.76
CA ARG A 180 -10.66 -14.24 8.40
C ARG A 180 -9.97 -13.11 9.14
N TRP A 181 -8.70 -13.30 9.46
CA TRP A 181 -7.90 -12.30 10.14
C TRP A 181 -6.43 -12.58 9.89
N SER A 182 -5.64 -11.52 9.91
CA SER A 182 -4.20 -11.55 9.91
C SER A 182 -3.68 -10.67 11.05
N ALA A 183 -2.49 -10.99 11.57
CA ALA A 183 -1.80 -10.10 12.49
C ALA A 183 -0.32 -10.14 12.20
N THR A 184 0.32 -8.99 12.31
CA THR A 184 1.75 -8.83 12.11
C THR A 184 2.31 -8.05 13.29
N ALA A 185 3.48 -8.45 13.79
CA ALA A 185 4.21 -7.68 14.78
C ALA A 185 5.70 -7.88 14.59
N GLY A 186 6.50 -6.86 14.86
CA GLY A 186 7.94 -6.95 14.67
C GLY A 186 8.70 -5.78 15.26
N ALA A 187 10.00 -5.85 15.08
CA ALA A 187 10.93 -4.80 15.43
C ALA A 187 11.62 -4.29 14.17
N PHE A 188 12.05 -3.04 14.19
CA PHE A 188 12.70 -2.40 13.06
C PHE A 188 13.87 -1.52 13.49
N GLU A 189 14.74 -1.20 12.54
CA GLU A 189 15.81 -0.23 12.74
C GLU A 189 15.23 1.17 12.62
N GLY A 190 15.32 1.95 13.71
CA GLY A 190 14.98 3.37 13.70
C GLY A 190 16.02 4.16 12.90
N SER A 191 15.53 5.12 12.13
CA SER A 191 16.33 6.09 11.39
C SER A 191 16.58 7.36 12.20
N VAL A 192 15.77 7.63 13.23
CA VAL A 192 15.87 8.79 14.10
C VAL A 192 16.53 8.40 15.43
N ASP A 193 17.60 9.10 15.81
CA ASP A 193 18.29 8.87 17.10
C ASP A 193 17.54 9.57 18.25
N ASP A 194 16.79 8.81 19.05
CA ASP A 194 16.13 9.31 20.27
C ASP A 194 17.06 9.30 21.51
N GLY A 195 18.29 8.81 21.36
CA GLY A 195 19.31 8.76 22.41
C GLY A 195 19.32 7.49 23.26
N ASP A 196 18.57 6.43 22.92
CA ASP A 196 18.73 5.10 23.52
C ASP A 196 19.60 4.16 22.64
N ASP A 197 20.44 3.33 23.28
CA ASP A 197 21.29 2.36 22.58
C ASP A 197 20.52 1.02 22.44
N GLY A 198 19.78 0.77 21.36
CA GLY A 198 19.08 -0.51 21.18
C GLY A 198 18.16 -0.64 19.96
N VAL A 199 17.46 -1.79 19.87
CA VAL A 199 16.27 -1.94 19.02
C VAL A 199 15.07 -1.70 19.93
N ASP A 200 14.60 -0.47 19.97
CA ASP A 200 13.46 0.05 20.73
C ASP A 200 12.22 0.31 19.86
N SER A 201 12.38 0.14 18.55
CA SER A 201 11.36 0.40 17.56
C SER A 201 10.55 -0.84 17.20
N TRP A 202 9.23 -0.74 17.31
CA TRP A 202 8.26 -1.83 17.20
C TRP A 202 7.04 -1.42 16.39
N VAL A 203 6.48 -2.39 15.65
CA VAL A 203 5.25 -2.21 14.89
C VAL A 203 4.33 -3.39 15.12
N ALA A 204 3.02 -3.14 15.14
CA ALA A 204 2.01 -4.18 15.21
C ALA A 204 0.76 -3.79 14.40
N ALA A 205 0.17 -4.76 13.72
CA ALA A 205 -1.08 -4.62 12.99
C ALA A 205 -1.97 -5.84 13.14
N VAL A 206 -3.26 -5.61 13.06
CA VAL A 206 -4.28 -6.66 12.95
C VAL A 206 -5.32 -6.23 11.94
N GLU A 207 -5.70 -7.16 11.07
CA GLU A 207 -6.79 -7.01 10.14
C GLU A 207 -7.77 -8.17 10.32
N ALA A 208 -9.06 -7.91 10.14
CA ALA A 208 -10.09 -8.93 10.10
C ALA A 208 -11.13 -8.64 9.02
N ALA A 209 -11.66 -9.71 8.44
CA ALA A 209 -12.82 -9.71 7.55
C ALA A 209 -14.04 -10.29 8.29
N PRO A 210 -14.74 -9.49 9.13
CA PRO A 210 -15.84 -10.00 9.95
C PRO A 210 -17.07 -10.44 9.14
N LEU A 211 -17.24 -9.88 7.94
CA LEU A 211 -18.33 -10.16 7.02
C LEU A 211 -17.79 -10.19 5.58
N GLU A 212 -18.51 -10.85 4.68
CA GLU A 212 -18.19 -10.80 3.25
C GLU A 212 -18.22 -9.35 2.75
N GLY A 213 -17.13 -8.91 2.10
CA GLY A 213 -16.99 -7.55 1.61
C GLY A 213 -16.79 -6.50 2.70
N VAL A 214 -16.45 -6.87 3.93
CA VAL A 214 -16.07 -5.89 4.97
C VAL A 214 -14.73 -6.31 5.57
N THR A 215 -13.77 -5.41 5.51
CA THR A 215 -12.46 -5.54 6.14
C THR A 215 -12.28 -4.38 7.12
N VAL A 216 -11.75 -4.68 8.30
CA VAL A 216 -11.40 -3.69 9.32
C VAL A 216 -10.01 -3.99 9.84
N GLY A 217 -9.26 -2.97 10.20
CA GLY A 217 -7.97 -3.17 10.81
C GLY A 217 -7.55 -2.01 11.69
N ALA A 218 -6.51 -2.29 12.47
CA ALA A 218 -5.84 -1.31 13.31
C ALA A 218 -4.36 -1.64 13.38
N SER A 219 -3.54 -0.60 13.44
CA SER A 219 -2.09 -0.70 13.53
C SER A 219 -1.54 0.30 14.53
N TRP A 220 -0.32 0.03 14.97
CA TRP A 220 0.43 0.83 15.92
C TRP A 220 1.92 0.75 15.58
N ILE A 221 2.59 1.89 15.70
CA ILE A 221 4.04 2.02 15.57
C ILE A 221 4.57 2.71 16.82
N SER A 222 5.72 2.27 17.32
CA SER A 222 6.35 2.82 18.53
C SER A 222 6.76 4.27 18.38
N ASP A 223 7.05 4.68 17.15
CA ASP A 223 7.44 6.03 16.82
C ASP A 223 6.92 6.42 15.43
N LEU A 224 6.10 7.46 15.36
CA LEU A 224 5.58 8.02 14.12
C LEU A 224 6.62 8.92 13.44
N ALA A 225 7.61 9.44 14.17
CA ALA A 225 8.70 10.22 13.59
C ALA A 225 9.52 9.43 12.57
N GLU A 226 9.51 8.11 12.69
CA GLU A 226 10.17 7.17 11.79
C GLU A 226 9.50 7.04 10.42
N SER A 227 8.32 7.66 10.24
CA SER A 227 7.68 7.74 8.94
C SER A 227 8.48 8.61 7.96
N ASP A 228 8.28 8.34 6.68
CA ASP A 228 8.89 9.11 5.58
C ASP A 228 8.26 10.52 5.46
N ALA A 229 7.30 10.87 6.32
CA ALA A 229 6.64 12.16 6.41
C ALA A 229 7.55 13.31 6.84
N GLY A 230 8.79 13.02 7.26
CA GLY A 230 9.78 14.04 7.62
C GLY A 230 9.38 14.88 8.83
N LEU A 231 8.81 14.25 9.86
CA LEU A 231 8.29 14.97 11.02
C LEU A 231 9.41 15.69 11.79
N VAL A 232 10.59 15.08 11.95
CA VAL A 232 11.68 15.60 12.79
C VAL A 232 12.56 16.61 12.06
N ALA A 233 12.93 17.71 12.74
CA ALA A 233 13.77 18.79 12.18
C ALA A 233 15.24 18.45 12.10
N GLU A 234 15.76 18.09 13.25
CA GLU A 234 17.14 17.75 13.41
C GLU A 234 17.12 16.53 14.29
N GLU A 235 17.57 15.39 13.77
CA GLU A 235 17.63 14.11 14.51
C GLU A 235 18.31 14.31 15.88
N GLY A 236 19.36 15.15 15.95
CA GLY A 236 20.07 15.44 17.20
C GLY A 236 19.28 16.22 18.27
N LEU A 237 18.10 16.74 17.92
CA LEU A 237 17.17 17.38 18.85
C LEU A 237 16.08 16.41 19.32
N TYR A 238 15.85 15.31 18.61
CA TYR A 238 14.87 14.30 19.00
C TYR A 238 15.30 13.56 20.27
N ARG A 239 14.37 13.41 21.22
CA ARG A 239 14.66 12.81 22.54
C ARG A 239 13.64 11.82 23.03
N ASP A 240 12.42 11.86 22.50
CA ASP A 240 11.31 11.08 23.02
C ASP A 240 10.44 10.56 21.87
N ALA A 241 10.46 9.23 21.68
CA ALA A 241 9.65 8.53 20.69
C ALA A 241 8.15 8.81 20.86
N VAL A 242 7.48 9.26 19.79
CA VAL A 242 6.02 9.52 19.80
C VAL A 242 5.30 8.47 18.98
N ALA A 243 4.69 7.50 19.66
CA ALA A 243 3.95 6.42 19.00
C ALA A 243 2.82 6.92 18.10
N GLY A 244 2.52 6.15 17.04
CA GLY A 244 1.40 6.36 16.12
C GLY A 244 0.38 5.22 16.18
N TRP A 245 -0.87 5.51 15.81
CA TRP A 245 -1.90 4.49 15.58
C TRP A 245 -2.70 4.79 14.31
N SER A 246 -3.15 3.75 13.61
CA SER A 246 -4.09 3.86 12.50
C SER A 246 -5.25 2.86 12.68
N ALA A 247 -6.41 3.21 12.15
CA ALA A 247 -7.53 2.29 11.99
C ALA A 247 -8.26 2.57 10.68
N PHE A 248 -8.73 1.50 10.06
CA PHE A 248 -9.46 1.59 8.80
C PHE A 248 -10.68 0.67 8.75
N VAL A 249 -11.56 0.99 7.82
CA VAL A 249 -12.64 0.13 7.35
C VAL A 249 -12.72 0.20 5.83
N ALA A 250 -12.78 -0.96 5.18
CA ALA A 250 -13.02 -1.11 3.77
C ALA A 250 -14.28 -1.95 3.56
N VAL A 251 -15.21 -1.45 2.74
CA VAL A 251 -16.48 -2.11 2.43
C VAL A 251 -16.64 -2.23 0.92
N GLN A 252 -16.71 -3.46 0.42
CA GLN A 252 -17.05 -3.77 -0.96
C GLN A 252 -18.47 -4.35 -1.02
N HIS A 253 -19.35 -3.69 -1.78
CA HIS A 253 -20.71 -4.15 -2.03
C HIS A 253 -21.05 -4.10 -3.51
N GLY A 254 -20.95 -5.25 -4.18
CA GLY A 254 -21.14 -5.33 -5.63
C GLY A 254 -20.08 -4.49 -6.35
N SER A 255 -20.52 -3.49 -7.11
CA SER A 255 -19.64 -2.58 -7.83
C SER A 255 -19.23 -1.32 -7.06
N LEU A 256 -19.61 -1.20 -5.78
CA LEU A 256 -19.27 -0.04 -4.96
C LEU A 256 -18.25 -0.43 -3.88
N GLY A 257 -17.18 0.34 -3.79
CA GLY A 257 -16.20 0.27 -2.71
C GLY A 257 -16.23 1.53 -1.86
N LEU A 258 -16.09 1.39 -0.55
CA LEU A 258 -15.96 2.50 0.40
C LEU A 258 -14.79 2.21 1.32
N THR A 259 -13.81 3.09 1.36
CA THR A 259 -12.66 3.01 2.28
C THR A 259 -12.65 4.24 3.17
N GLY A 260 -12.43 4.02 4.46
CA GLY A 260 -12.19 5.08 5.43
C GLY A 260 -11.00 4.71 6.29
N GLU A 261 -10.05 5.62 6.44
CA GLU A 261 -8.86 5.45 7.26
C GLU A 261 -8.61 6.70 8.09
N TYR A 262 -8.14 6.51 9.32
CA TYR A 262 -7.67 7.58 10.19
C TYR A 262 -6.37 7.13 10.84
N LEU A 263 -5.39 8.03 10.87
CA LEU A 263 -4.06 7.83 11.44
C LEU A 263 -3.70 9.05 12.29
N ALA A 264 -3.09 8.83 13.46
CA ALA A 264 -2.62 9.92 14.30
C ALA A 264 -1.45 9.52 15.21
N ALA A 265 -0.68 10.52 15.61
CA ALA A 265 0.18 10.43 16.80
C ALA A 265 -0.67 10.09 18.04
N VAL A 266 -0.11 9.35 18.99
CA VAL A 266 -0.75 9.05 20.27
C VAL A 266 -0.64 10.25 21.21
N GLU A 267 0.54 10.87 21.23
CA GLU A 267 0.88 12.01 22.06
C GLU A 267 1.26 13.22 21.20
N ARG A 268 1.56 14.34 21.85
CA ARG A 268 2.05 15.54 21.17
C ARG A 268 3.57 15.48 21.09
N PHE A 269 4.12 15.99 20.00
CA PHE A 269 5.57 16.17 19.89
C PHE A 269 6.06 17.30 20.82
N GLU A 270 7.28 17.15 21.35
CA GLU A 270 7.92 18.17 22.18
C GLU A 270 8.41 19.36 21.34
N ALA A 271 8.41 20.54 21.95
CA ALA A 271 8.57 21.85 21.32
C ALA A 271 9.91 22.15 20.62
N GLU A 272 10.94 21.36 20.87
CA GLU A 272 12.31 21.70 20.49
C GLU A 272 12.87 20.82 19.35
N GLN A 273 12.06 19.96 18.70
CA GLN A 273 12.58 18.77 18.00
C GLN A 273 12.07 18.49 16.56
N VAL A 274 11.20 19.31 15.94
CA VAL A 274 10.34 18.88 14.78
C VAL A 274 10.30 19.93 13.63
N GLU A 275 10.33 19.53 12.34
CA GLU A 275 10.40 20.43 11.14
C GLU A 275 9.24 20.32 10.14
N ALA A 276 8.32 19.36 10.23
CA ALA A 276 7.35 19.18 9.13
C ALA A 276 6.43 20.40 8.89
N GLY A 277 6.78 21.21 7.88
CA GLY A 277 5.96 22.27 7.26
C GLY A 277 5.64 23.50 8.12
N GLY A 278 6.00 23.50 9.40
CA GLY A 278 5.68 24.53 10.39
C GLY A 278 6.06 24.14 11.82
N ASP A 279 5.69 24.97 12.80
CA ASP A 279 5.90 24.68 14.22
C ASP A 279 4.88 23.65 14.72
N LEU A 280 5.19 22.35 14.58
CA LEU A 280 4.38 21.28 15.18
C LEU A 280 4.60 21.14 16.71
N THR A 281 5.16 22.18 17.34
CA THR A 281 5.34 22.27 18.80
C THR A 281 4.05 22.05 19.56
N GLY A 282 4.01 20.96 20.34
CA GLY A 282 2.82 20.65 21.13
C GLY A 282 1.61 20.28 20.27
N GLU A 283 1.84 19.92 19.01
CA GLU A 283 0.84 19.48 18.08
C GLU A 283 0.84 17.95 17.96
N ARG A 284 -0.26 17.41 17.43
CA ARG A 284 -0.51 15.98 17.35
C ARG A 284 -0.92 15.68 15.91
N PRO A 285 0.05 15.35 15.02
CA PRO A 285 -0.25 15.13 13.61
C PRO A 285 -1.26 14.02 13.45
N GLU A 286 -2.26 14.27 12.63
CA GLU A 286 -3.29 13.32 12.26
C GLU A 286 -3.71 13.54 10.81
N ALA A 287 -4.13 12.46 10.16
CA ALA A 287 -4.68 12.49 8.82
C ALA A 287 -5.83 11.49 8.73
N TRP A 288 -6.82 11.81 7.90
CA TRP A 288 -7.88 10.87 7.55
C TRP A 288 -8.29 10.96 6.10
N ASN A 289 -8.75 9.83 5.59
CA ASN A 289 -9.20 9.65 4.22
C ASN A 289 -10.58 8.99 4.21
N LEU A 290 -11.48 9.47 3.35
CA LEU A 290 -12.71 8.80 2.98
C LEU A 290 -12.83 8.76 1.45
N GLU A 291 -12.92 7.55 0.91
CA GLU A 291 -12.95 7.31 -0.52
C GLU A 291 -14.12 6.40 -0.93
N LEU A 292 -14.82 6.81 -1.99
CA LEU A 292 -15.87 6.02 -2.64
C LEU A 292 -15.42 5.66 -4.06
N SER A 293 -15.38 4.37 -4.36
CA SER A 293 -15.14 3.85 -5.70
C SER A 293 -16.40 3.21 -6.29
N TRP A 294 -16.56 3.34 -7.61
CA TRP A 294 -17.66 2.74 -8.35
C TRP A 294 -17.17 2.13 -9.66
N GLN A 295 -17.26 0.81 -9.74
CA GLN A 295 -17.03 0.04 -10.97
C GLN A 295 -18.25 0.17 -11.90
N VAL A 296 -18.17 1.09 -12.86
CA VAL A 296 -19.26 1.36 -13.81
C VAL A 296 -19.38 0.23 -14.83
N THR A 297 -18.24 -0.27 -15.30
CA THR A 297 -18.13 -1.43 -16.20
C THR A 297 -16.87 -2.22 -15.83
N GLU A 298 -16.62 -3.39 -16.42
CA GLU A 298 -15.38 -4.16 -16.21
C GLU A 298 -14.09 -3.39 -16.56
N LYS A 299 -14.18 -2.28 -17.30
CA LYS A 299 -13.03 -1.47 -17.73
C LYS A 299 -13.05 -0.03 -17.25
N LEU A 300 -14.07 0.38 -16.50
CA LEU A 300 -14.26 1.79 -16.13
C LEU A 300 -14.62 1.90 -14.65
N GLN A 301 -13.75 2.57 -13.91
CA GLN A 301 -13.94 2.89 -12.51
C GLN A 301 -13.97 4.41 -12.32
N LEU A 302 -14.85 4.86 -11.43
CA LEU A 302 -14.88 6.23 -10.93
C LEU A 302 -14.54 6.19 -9.45
N ALA A 303 -13.72 7.12 -8.98
CA ALA A 303 -13.41 7.30 -7.57
C ALA A 303 -13.62 8.75 -7.17
N GLY A 304 -13.98 8.97 -5.90
CA GLY A 304 -14.02 10.27 -5.29
C GLY A 304 -13.48 10.19 -3.87
N ARG A 305 -12.61 11.14 -3.53
CA ARG A 305 -11.91 11.18 -2.24
C ARG A 305 -12.12 12.51 -1.55
N TYR A 306 -12.25 12.46 -0.24
CA TYR A 306 -12.16 13.62 0.65
C TYR A 306 -11.23 13.24 1.81
N GLU A 307 -10.27 14.11 2.10
CA GLU A 307 -9.24 13.87 3.10
C GLU A 307 -8.82 15.18 3.76
N GLU A 308 -8.30 15.06 4.98
CA GLU A 308 -7.82 16.19 5.76
C GLU A 308 -6.70 15.71 6.68
N ALA A 309 -5.70 16.57 6.81
CA ALA A 309 -4.66 16.49 7.82
C ALA A 309 -4.84 17.64 8.81
N ASN A 310 -4.51 17.39 10.07
CA ASN A 310 -4.39 18.41 11.10
C ASN A 310 -3.01 18.29 11.73
N SER A 311 -2.39 19.43 12.06
CA SER A 311 -1.03 19.50 12.55
C SER A 311 -0.02 18.80 11.61
N TYR A 312 -0.30 18.82 10.30
CA TYR A 312 0.53 18.24 9.25
C TYR A 312 0.19 18.93 7.92
N GLN A 313 1.21 19.27 7.12
CA GLN A 313 1.09 20.03 5.86
C GLN A 313 0.18 21.27 5.96
N ALA A 314 0.30 22.04 7.05
CA ALA A 314 -0.51 23.24 7.30
C ALA A 314 -2.03 22.97 7.23
N ASP A 315 -2.51 21.95 7.93
CA ASP A 315 -3.93 21.59 8.03
C ASP A 315 -4.61 21.42 6.67
N LEU A 316 -3.91 20.70 5.79
CA LEU A 316 -4.31 20.49 4.40
C LEU A 316 -5.62 19.70 4.33
N HIS A 317 -6.59 20.20 3.57
CA HIS A 317 -7.74 19.42 3.15
C HIS A 317 -7.78 19.31 1.63
N ARG A 318 -8.06 18.10 1.14
CA ARG A 318 -8.14 17.81 -0.29
C ARG A 318 -9.44 17.09 -0.62
N TYR A 319 -9.96 17.36 -1.80
CA TYR A 319 -11.00 16.54 -2.38
C TYR A 319 -10.86 16.47 -3.89
N GLY A 320 -11.23 15.34 -4.46
CA GLY A 320 -10.99 15.07 -5.86
C GLY A 320 -11.85 13.95 -6.40
N ALA A 321 -11.71 13.74 -7.70
CA ALA A 321 -12.32 12.61 -8.37
C ALA A 321 -11.43 12.11 -9.51
N THR A 322 -11.48 10.80 -9.71
CA THR A 322 -10.62 10.10 -10.66
C THR A 322 -11.45 9.20 -11.55
N VAL A 323 -11.08 9.15 -12.82
CA VAL A 323 -11.65 8.25 -13.83
C VAL A 323 -10.54 7.34 -14.31
N SER A 324 -10.68 6.05 -14.08
CA SER A 324 -9.72 5.03 -14.50
C SER A 324 -10.32 4.14 -15.58
N TYR A 325 -9.57 3.89 -16.66
CA TYR A 325 -10.02 3.08 -17.78
C TYR A 325 -8.96 2.07 -18.23
N GLY A 326 -9.32 0.79 -18.25
CA GLY A 326 -8.47 -0.29 -18.77
C GLY A 326 -8.41 -0.29 -20.29
N LEU A 327 -7.23 0.00 -20.85
CA LEU A 327 -7.00 0.01 -22.30
C LEU A 327 -6.86 -1.42 -22.84
N CYS A 328 -6.08 -2.24 -22.13
CA CYS A 328 -5.87 -3.66 -22.40
C CYS A 328 -5.38 -4.36 -21.13
N ASP A 329 -5.09 -5.66 -21.24
CA ASP A 329 -4.69 -6.50 -20.11
C ASP A 329 -3.44 -6.01 -19.35
N TYR A 330 -2.65 -5.15 -19.97
CA TYR A 330 -1.37 -4.67 -19.46
C TYR A 330 -1.36 -3.17 -19.17
N ALA A 331 -2.41 -2.43 -19.54
CA ALA A 331 -2.35 -0.97 -19.52
C ALA A 331 -3.67 -0.31 -19.13
N LEU A 332 -3.57 0.72 -18.30
CA LEU A 332 -4.69 1.60 -17.93
C LEU A 332 -4.32 3.07 -18.16
N VAL A 333 -5.34 3.89 -18.34
CA VAL A 333 -5.23 5.35 -18.30
C VAL A 333 -6.13 5.88 -17.19
N ALA A 334 -5.63 6.83 -16.41
CA ALA A 334 -6.41 7.52 -15.40
C ALA A 334 -6.31 9.03 -15.59
N VAL A 335 -7.38 9.75 -15.23
CA VAL A 335 -7.38 11.20 -15.12
C VAL A 335 -7.99 11.59 -13.79
N GLU A 336 -7.28 12.40 -13.04
CA GLU A 336 -7.64 12.89 -11.73
C GLU A 336 -7.75 14.41 -11.73
N TYR A 337 -8.78 14.91 -11.06
CA TYR A 337 -8.83 16.29 -10.63
C TYR A 337 -8.78 16.34 -9.10
N LEU A 338 -7.90 17.19 -8.56
CA LEU A 338 -7.72 17.40 -7.14
C LEU A 338 -7.83 18.90 -6.83
N HIS A 339 -8.59 19.22 -5.79
CA HIS A 339 -8.58 20.54 -5.16
C HIS A 339 -7.94 20.41 -3.78
N ALA A 340 -6.98 21.27 -3.50
CA ALA A 340 -6.20 21.26 -2.27
C ALA A 340 -6.18 22.65 -1.63
N ARG A 341 -6.25 22.72 -0.31
CA ARG A 341 -6.17 23.98 0.43
C ARG A 341 -5.54 23.78 1.80
N ALA A 342 -4.37 24.35 2.00
CA ALA A 342 -3.75 24.48 3.31
C ALA A 342 -4.29 25.71 4.06
N GLU A 343 -4.19 25.70 5.39
CA GLU A 343 -4.50 26.84 6.24
C GLU A 343 -3.54 27.99 5.93
N GLY A 344 -4.10 29.18 5.71
CA GLY A 344 -3.32 30.38 5.40
C GLY A 344 -2.86 30.48 3.94
N GLU A 345 -3.10 29.46 3.11
CA GLU A 345 -2.77 29.45 1.69
C GLU A 345 -3.99 29.64 0.78
N ASP A 346 -3.73 30.11 -0.43
CA ASP A 346 -4.72 30.12 -1.50
C ASP A 346 -4.90 28.69 -2.03
N PRO A 347 -6.12 28.29 -2.44
CA PRO A 347 -6.35 26.92 -2.88
C PRO A 347 -5.64 26.62 -4.21
N ALA A 348 -5.29 25.36 -4.41
CA ALA A 348 -4.70 24.85 -5.63
C ALA A 348 -5.63 23.86 -6.33
N HIS A 349 -5.52 23.81 -7.65
CA HIS A 349 -6.20 22.86 -8.50
C HIS A 349 -5.19 22.09 -9.33
N THR A 350 -5.26 20.77 -9.29
CA THR A 350 -4.38 19.89 -10.06
C THR A 350 -5.21 19.00 -10.96
N LEU A 351 -4.80 18.89 -12.22
CA LEU A 351 -5.30 17.90 -13.17
C LEU A 351 -4.15 16.98 -13.56
N THR A 352 -4.24 15.71 -13.20
CA THR A 352 -3.22 14.70 -13.50
C THR A 352 -3.77 13.68 -14.48
N ALA A 353 -2.98 13.31 -15.48
CA ALA A 353 -3.24 12.20 -16.37
C ALA A 353 -2.10 11.18 -16.27
N GLN A 354 -2.45 9.92 -16.04
CA GLN A 354 -1.49 8.84 -15.80
C GLN A 354 -1.71 7.70 -16.81
N LEU A 355 -0.62 7.20 -17.39
CA LEU A 355 -0.59 5.97 -18.16
C LEU A 355 0.32 4.97 -17.44
N ALA A 356 -0.27 3.87 -16.98
CA ALA A 356 0.46 2.80 -16.31
C ALA A 356 0.46 1.53 -17.17
N VAL A 357 1.61 0.86 -17.24
CA VAL A 357 1.81 -0.40 -17.95
C VAL A 357 2.48 -1.41 -17.03
N GLU A 358 1.86 -2.58 -16.83
CA GLU A 358 2.43 -3.69 -16.06
C GLU A 358 2.74 -4.90 -16.97
N PHE A 359 3.79 -5.66 -16.65
CA PHE A 359 4.20 -6.86 -17.40
C PHE A 359 4.75 -8.00 -16.53
#